data_AF-A0A920YLP6-F1
#
_entry.id   AF-A0A920YLP6-F1
#
_cell.length_a   1.000
_cell.length_b   1.000
_cell.length_c   1.000
_cell.angle_alpha   90.00
_cell.angle_beta   90.00
_cell.angle_gamma   90.00
#
_symmetry.space_group_name_H-M   'P 1'
#
loop_
_entity.id
_entity.type
_entity.pdbx_description
1 polymer ?
#
loop_
_entity_poly.entity_id
_entity_poly.type
_entity_poly.pdbx_seq_one_letter_code
_entity_poly.pdbx_strand_id
1 'polypeptide(L)' 'MIKTLTAHGNSAALIIDKPILELLGITLDTPLKVSTDGKSLIISPLRDAEREAGG' A
#
# COMPACT_ATOMS: atom_id res chain seq x y z
N MET A 1 8.59 -13.42 1.92
CA MET A 1 7.75 -13.67 3.10
C MET A 1 6.35 -14.06 2.63
N ILE A 2 5.71 -15.03 3.29
CA ILE A 2 4.31 -15.40 3.01
C ILE A 2 3.49 -14.86 4.17
N LYS A 3 2.48 -14.06 3.88
CA LYS A 3 1.53 -13.52 4.86
C LYS A 3 0.10 -13.82 4.42
N THR A 4 -0.79 -13.99 5.38
CA THR A 4 -2.23 -14.11 5.15
C THR A 4 -2.94 -12.83 5.55
N LEU A 5 -4.16 -12.66 5.04
CA LEU A 5 -5.04 -11.58 5.47
C LEU A 5 -5.53 -11.80 6.89
N THR A 6 -5.76 -10.71 7.61
CA THR A 6 -6.44 -10.69 8.91
C THR A 6 -7.78 -10.00 8.79
N ALA A 7 -8.75 -10.40 9.61
CA ALA A 7 -10.04 -9.71 9.65
C ALA A 7 -9.87 -8.30 10.24
N HIS A 8 -10.53 -7.31 9.64
CA HIS A 8 -10.61 -5.93 10.12
C HIS A 8 -12.05 -5.43 9.92
N GLY A 9 -12.90 -5.66 10.91
CA GLY A 9 -14.34 -5.43 10.81
C GLY A 9 -14.96 -6.28 9.71
N ASN A 10 -15.72 -5.65 8.80
CA ASN A 10 -16.31 -6.30 7.62
C ASN A 10 -15.34 -6.37 6.43
N SER A 11 -14.04 -6.14 6.65
CA SER A 11 -13.01 -6.13 5.62
C SER A 11 -11.82 -6.99 6.02
N ALA A 12 -10.86 -7.10 5.12
CA ALA A 12 -9.61 -7.81 5.35
C ALA A 12 -8.43 -6.83 5.27
N ALA A 13 -7.42 -7.04 6.11
CA ALA A 13 -6.20 -6.25 6.15
C ALA A 13 -4.98 -7.14 5.88
N LEU A 14 -3.96 -6.58 5.22
CA LEU A 14 -2.64 -7.19 5.11
C LEU A 14 -1.69 -6.41 6.01
N ILE A 15 -1.11 -7.08 7.01
CA ILE A 15 -0.17 -6.44 7.92
C ILE A 15 1.19 -6.30 7.24
N ILE A 16 1.69 -5.07 7.09
CA ILE A 16 3.03 -4.78 6.60
C ILE A 16 3.94 -4.51 7.79
N ASP A 17 5.11 -5.15 7.83
CA ASP A 17 6.04 -4.97 8.93
C ASP A 17 6.75 -3.63 8.85
N LYS A 18 7.03 -3.03 10.01
CA LYS A 18 7.70 -1.73 10.12
C LYS A 18 8.99 -1.60 9.27
N PRO A 19 9.89 -2.61 9.18
CA PRO A 19 11.07 -2.52 8.33
C PRO A 19 10.75 -2.30 6.84
N ILE A 20 9.62 -2.82 6.34
CA ILE A 20 9.20 -2.60 4.94
C ILE A 20 8.75 -1.14 4.75
N LEU A 21 8.03 -0.58 5.71
CA LEU A 21 7.62 0.83 5.67
C LEU A 21 8.84 1.77 5.69
N GLU A 22 9.83 1.45 6.53
CA GLU A 22 11.10 2.19 6.62
C GLU A 22 11.90 2.11 5.32
N LEU A 23 12.00 0.91 4.72
CA LEU A 23 12.67 0.72 3.43
C LEU A 23 11.99 1.50 2.30
N LEU A 24 10.66 1.63 2.34
CA LEU A 24 9.89 2.40 1.35
C LEU A 24 9.83 3.90 1.67
N GLY A 25 10.30 4.32 2.85
CA GLY A 25 10.23 5.71 3.31
C GLY A 25 8.79 6.23 3.48
N ILE A 26 7.86 5.35 3.87
CA ILE A 26 6.44 5.69 4.02
C ILE A 26 5.97 5.61 5.48
N THR A 27 4.93 6.37 5.78
CA THR A 27 4.27 6.43 7.09
C THR A 27 2.79 6.06 6.96
N LEU A 28 2.06 6.00 8.08
CA LEU A 28 0.62 5.76 8.06
C LEU A 28 -0.16 6.88 7.35
N ASP A 29 0.41 8.08 7.27
CA ASP A 29 -0.19 9.24 6.61
C ASP A 29 0.20 9.34 5.13
N THR A 30 1.13 8.49 4.67
CA THR A 30 1.57 8.49 3.27
C THR A 30 0.49 7.88 2.37
N PRO A 31 -0.06 8.63 1.39
CA PRO A 31 -1.06 8.08 0.49
C PRO A 31 -0.49 6.96 -0.37
N LEU A 32 -1.20 5.84 -0.45
CA LEU A 32 -0.83 4.69 -1.26
C LEU A 32 -1.85 4.49 -2.37
N LYS A 33 -1.36 4.27 -3.59
CA LYS A 33 -2.15 3.79 -4.71
C LYS A 33 -2.21 2.28 -4.64
N VAL A 34 -3.43 1.73 -4.71
CA VAL A 34 -3.67 0.29 -4.79
C VAL A 34 -4.23 -0.01 -6.17
N SER A 35 -3.59 -0.94 -6.87
CA SER A 35 -4.02 -1.40 -8.19
C SER A 35 -3.89 -2.91 -8.30
N THR A 36 -4.52 -3.49 -9.32
CA THR A 36 -4.45 -4.93 -9.61
C THR A 36 -4.16 -5.15 -11.08
N ASP A 37 -3.32 -6.13 -11.38
CA ASP A 37 -3.11 -6.65 -12.74
C ASP A 37 -4.01 -7.87 -13.05
N GLY A 38 -4.96 -8.17 -12.15
CA GLY A 38 -5.85 -9.34 -12.21
C GLY A 38 -5.29 -10.58 -11.53
N LYS A 39 -4.01 -10.59 -11.11
CA LYS A 39 -3.35 -11.70 -10.40
C LYS A 39 -2.72 -11.28 -9.08
N SER A 40 -2.26 -10.04 -9.02
CA SER A 40 -1.49 -9.47 -7.92
C SER A 40 -2.05 -8.12 -7.51
N LEU A 41 -1.99 -7.83 -6.21
CA LEU A 41 -2.18 -6.47 -5.71
C LEU A 41 -0.85 -5.73 -5.77
N ILE A 42 -0.86 -4.56 -6.41
CA ILE A 42 0.29 -3.67 -6.53
C ILE A 42 0.00 -2.44 -5.68
N ILE A 43 0.85 -2.21 -4.68
CA ILE A 43 0.74 -1.10 -3.73
C ILE A 43 1.96 -0.20 -3.92
N SER A 44 1.75 1.06 -4.25
CA SER A 44 2.84 2.03 -4.48
C SER A 44 2.57 3.34 -3.73
N PRO A 45 3.59 3.98 -3.14
CA PRO A 45 3.45 5.33 -2.60
C PRO A 45 3.09 6.31 -3.71
N LEU A 46 2.13 7.20 -3.46
CA LEU A 46 1.86 8.31 -4.37
C LEU A 46 2.96 9.35 -4.18
N ARG A 47 3.82 9.52 -5.18
CA ARG A 47 4.90 10.52 -5.18
C ARG A 47 4.43 11.77 -5.92
N ASP A 48 4.90 12.95 -5.52
CA ASP A 48 4.32 14.24 -5.93
C ASP A 48 4.18 14.45 -7.45
N ALA A 49 5.01 13.79 -8.27
CA ALA A 49 4.88 13.80 -9.73
C ALA A 49 3.52 13.25 -10.25
N GLU A 50 2.81 12.43 -9.48
CA GLU A 50 1.47 11.93 -9.83
C GLU A 50 0.33 12.85 -9.34
N ARG A 51 0.59 13.82 -8.44
CA ARG A 51 -0.42 14.81 -8.00
C ARG A 51 -0.65 15.92 -9.03
N GLU A 52 0.35 16.24 -9.85
CA GLU A 52 0.27 17.35 -10.83
C GLU A 52 -0.34 16.94 -12.17
N ALA A 53 -0.29 15.66 -12.55
CA ALA A 53 -0.83 15.16 -13.82
C ALA A 53 -2.36 14.89 -13.81
N GLY A 54 -3.03 15.17 -12.70
CA GLY A 54 -4.47 14.97 -12.52
C GLY A 54 -5.26 16.26 -12.27
N GLY A 55 -4.71 17.42 -12.63
CA GLY A 55 -5.37 18.73 -12.60
C GLY A 55 -5.98 19.13 -13.94
#